data_AF-A0A536GIL9-F1
#
_entry.id   AF-A0A536GIL9-F1
#
_cell.length_a   1.000
_cell.length_b   1.000
_cell.length_c   1.000
_cell.angle_alpha   90.00
_cell.angle_beta   90.00
_cell.angle_gamma   90.00
#
_symmetry.space_group_name_H-M   'P 1'
#
loop_
_entity.id
_entity.type
_entity.pdbx_description
1 polymer ?
#
loop_
_entity_poly.entity_id
_entity_poly.type
_entity_poly.pdbx_seq_one_letter_code
_entity_poly.pdbx_strand_id
1 'polypeptide(L)'
;MPAWFPIVLTTHIVLAVGLFLPSILLPFALRTRRAAADSPHPLVRFLLWMQAHGTIVIGIGLALTGAALIALVGASLVGQPWLLVALTIYAANLVLAFFVQRPNLRRLVGVRAAADDRVWLARARRQRYISYAMAALTGTIGFLMSAKPQLW
;
A
#
# COMPACT_ATOMS: atom_id res chain seq x y z
N MET A 1 -20.63 -13.23 15.99
CA MET A 1 -19.28 -12.90 15.50
C MET A 1 -18.26 -13.52 16.43
N PRO A 2 -17.24 -14.22 15.93
CA PRO A 2 -16.23 -14.86 16.80
C PRO A 2 -15.44 -13.82 17.61
N ALA A 3 -15.06 -14.15 18.85
CA ALA A 3 -14.39 -13.22 19.77
C ALA A 3 -13.04 -12.67 19.24
N TRP A 4 -12.42 -13.37 18.29
CA TRP A 4 -11.16 -13.00 17.66
C TRP A 4 -11.31 -12.07 16.45
N PHE A 5 -12.54 -11.85 15.95
CA PHE A 5 -12.81 -10.95 14.82
C PHE A 5 -12.21 -9.53 15.00
N PRO A 6 -12.44 -8.80 16.11
CA PRO A 6 -11.90 -7.45 16.29
C PRO A 6 -10.38 -7.44 16.37
N ILE A 7 -9.77 -8.51 16.89
CA ILE A 7 -8.32 -8.64 16.99
C ILE A 7 -7.74 -8.77 15.57
N VAL A 8 -8.25 -9.70 14.77
CA VAL A 8 -7.80 -9.92 13.39
C VAL A 8 -8.02 -8.66 12.54
N LEU A 9 -9.17 -8.00 12.70
CA LEU A 9 -9.46 -6.75 11.98
C LEU A 9 -8.48 -5.64 12.36
N THR A 10 -8.24 -5.44 13.66
CA THR A 10 -7.30 -4.41 14.13
C THR A 10 -5.88 -4.69 13.64
N THR A 11 -5.43 -5.95 13.74
CA THR A 11 -4.13 -6.36 13.18
C THR A 11 -4.06 -6.11 11.68
N HIS A 12 -5.10 -6.46 10.92
CA HIS A 12 -5.15 -6.20 9.48
C HIS A 12 -5.02 -4.72 9.16
N ILE A 13 -5.76 -3.85 9.87
CA ILE A 13 -5.72 -2.40 9.68
C ILE A 13 -4.32 -1.85 9.96
N VAL A 14 -3.70 -2.24 11.08
CA VAL A 14 -2.35 -1.79 11.45
C VAL A 14 -1.33 -2.21 10.38
N LEU A 15 -1.41 -3.45 9.90
CA LEU A 15 -0.54 -3.95 8.83
C LEU A 15 -0.79 -3.21 7.50
N ALA A 16 -2.06 -2.95 7.17
CA ALA A 16 -2.43 -2.23 5.95
C ALA A 16 -1.90 -0.81 5.99
N VAL A 17 -2.07 -0.09 7.10
CA VAL A 17 -1.54 1.27 7.29
C VAL A 17 -0.02 1.27 7.23
N GLY A 18 0.64 0.32 7.90
CA GLY A 18 2.10 0.18 7.86
C GLY A 18 2.65 0.00 6.44
N LEU A 19 1.88 -0.63 5.55
CA LEU A 19 2.24 -0.83 4.15
C LEU A 19 1.80 0.35 3.25
N PHE A 20 0.59 0.88 3.41
CA PHE A 20 0.09 1.97 2.55
C PHE A 20 0.72 3.33 2.84
N LEU A 21 0.96 3.63 4.11
CA LEU A 21 1.40 4.96 4.52
C LEU A 21 2.77 5.34 3.92
N PRO A 22 3.83 4.51 4.02
CA PRO A 22 5.11 4.83 3.38
C PRO A 22 5.06 4.76 1.85
N SER A 23 4.25 3.88 1.26
CA SER A 23 4.17 3.77 -0.22
C SER A 23 3.51 4.98 -0.88
N ILE A 24 2.51 5.59 -0.21
CA ILE A 24 1.85 6.81 -0.70
C ILE A 24 2.67 8.04 -0.35
N LEU A 25 3.13 8.20 0.90
CA LEU A 25 3.68 9.46 1.39
C LEU A 25 5.15 9.70 1.03
N LEU A 26 6.00 8.67 0.98
CA LEU A 26 7.43 8.85 0.71
C LEU A 26 7.70 9.56 -0.63
N PRO A 27 7.03 9.23 -1.74
CA PRO A 27 7.27 9.89 -3.03
C PRO A 27 6.90 11.39 -3.03
N PHE A 28 5.99 11.81 -2.15
CA PHE A 28 5.69 13.22 -1.91
C PHE A 28 6.70 13.88 -0.96
N ALA A 29 7.10 13.19 0.11
CA ALA A 29 8.05 13.73 1.07
C ALA A 29 9.46 13.90 0.47
N LEU A 30 9.86 13.00 -0.43
CA LEU A 30 11.14 13.06 -1.16
C LEU A 30 11.07 13.98 -2.39
N ARG A 31 9.92 14.59 -2.69
CA ARG A 31 9.75 15.53 -3.82
C ARG A 31 10.67 16.75 -3.72
N THR A 32 11.00 17.16 -2.50
CA THR A 32 11.67 18.42 -2.20
C THR A 32 13.15 18.28 -1.86
N ARG A 33 13.69 17.05 -1.69
CA ARG A 33 15.09 16.86 -1.27
C ARG A 33 15.80 15.77 -2.07
N ARG A 34 16.92 16.14 -2.70
CA ARG A 34 17.95 15.20 -3.20
C ARG A 34 18.65 14.57 -1.98
N ALA A 35 19.00 13.29 -2.12
CA ALA A 35 19.68 12.45 -1.13
C ALA A 35 18.83 12.00 0.09
N ALA A 36 18.31 10.78 0.01
CA ALA A 36 17.53 10.10 1.03
C ALA A 36 18.36 9.54 2.21
N ALA A 37 19.67 9.83 2.28
CA ALA A 37 20.52 9.36 3.37
C ALA A 37 20.50 10.31 4.59
N ASP A 38 20.44 11.63 4.36
CA ASP A 38 20.62 12.65 5.43
C ASP A 38 19.41 13.60 5.56
N SER A 39 18.18 13.08 5.49
CA SER A 39 17.00 13.95 5.74
C SER A 39 16.86 14.21 7.25
N PRO A 40 16.90 15.47 7.72
CA PRO A 40 16.72 15.81 9.13
C PRO A 40 15.26 15.66 9.60
N HIS A 41 14.30 15.41 8.71
CA HIS A 41 12.88 15.41 9.05
C HIS A 41 12.44 14.06 9.69
N PRO A 42 11.89 14.07 10.92
CA PRO A 42 11.58 12.84 11.67
C PRO A 42 10.56 11.94 10.96
N LEU A 43 9.54 12.53 10.31
CA LEU A 43 8.57 11.77 9.50
C LEU A 43 9.23 10.99 8.35
N VAL A 44 10.19 11.59 7.63
CA VAL A 44 10.86 10.90 6.50
C VAL A 44 11.68 9.73 7.02
N ARG A 45 12.41 9.91 8.13
CA ARG A 45 13.15 8.83 8.79
C ARG A 45 12.23 7.71 9.25
N PHE A 46 11.08 8.04 9.85
CA PHE A 46 10.08 7.06 10.27
C PHE A 46 9.52 6.26 9.07
N LEU A 47 9.13 6.94 7.99
CA LEU A 47 8.62 6.28 6.78
C LEU A 47 9.69 5.39 6.12
N LEU A 48 10.95 5.83 6.07
CA LEU A 48 12.08 5.04 5.57
C LEU A 48 12.36 3.83 6.48
N TRP A 49 12.29 4.00 7.80
CA TRP A 49 12.45 2.92 8.77
C TRP A 49 11.37 1.85 8.61
N MET A 50 10.09 2.26 8.50
CA MET A 50 8.97 1.34 8.25
C MET A 50 9.15 0.57 6.93
N GLN A 51 9.60 1.24 5.87
CA GLN A 51 9.85 0.58 4.59
C GLN A 51 11.03 -0.41 4.67
N ALA A 52 12.06 -0.10 5.46
CA ALA A 52 13.25 -0.93 5.60
C ALA A 52 13.03 -2.18 6.48
N HIS A 53 12.21 -2.09 7.53
CA HIS A 53 12.18 -3.09 8.62
C HIS A 53 11.11 -4.18 8.52
N GLY A 54 10.32 -4.31 7.45
CA GLY A 54 9.33 -5.40 7.49
C GLY A 54 8.35 -5.60 6.35
N THR A 55 8.61 -5.16 5.13
CA THR A 55 7.61 -5.28 4.03
C THR A 55 7.18 -6.72 3.73
N ILE A 56 8.05 -7.71 3.95
CA ILE A 56 7.72 -9.13 3.75
C ILE A 56 6.83 -9.65 4.89
N VAL A 57 7.24 -9.44 6.14
CA VAL A 57 6.48 -9.91 7.31
C VAL A 57 5.12 -9.22 7.36
N ILE A 58 5.09 -7.90 7.10
CA ILE A 58 3.85 -7.13 7.01
C ILE A 58 3.00 -7.65 5.84
N GLY A 59 3.57 -7.86 4.66
CA GLY A 59 2.85 -8.37 3.49
C GLY A 59 2.25 -9.76 3.72
N ILE A 60 3.00 -10.69 4.32
CA ILE A 60 2.52 -12.03 4.68
C ILE A 60 1.43 -11.93 5.74
N GLY A 61 1.67 -11.19 6.82
CA GLY A 61 0.68 -10.99 7.88
C GLY A 61 -0.61 -10.37 7.34
N LEU A 62 -0.50 -9.45 6.38
CA LEU A 62 -1.64 -8.80 5.77
C LEU A 62 -2.43 -9.73 4.85
N ALA A 63 -1.76 -10.59 4.08
CA ALA A 63 -2.39 -11.62 3.29
C ALA A 63 -3.12 -12.65 4.16
N LEU A 64 -2.48 -13.11 5.24
CA LEU A 64 -3.07 -14.07 6.18
C LEU A 64 -4.28 -13.49 6.91
N THR A 65 -4.16 -12.27 7.45
CA THR A 65 -5.27 -11.59 8.13
C THR A 65 -6.40 -11.25 7.16
N GLY A 66 -6.10 -10.86 5.92
CA GLY A 66 -7.11 -10.61 4.90
C GLY A 66 -7.89 -11.88 4.52
N ALA A 67 -7.19 -13.00 4.32
CA ALA A 67 -7.82 -14.29 4.07
C ALA A 67 -8.68 -14.75 5.26
N ALA A 68 -8.19 -14.55 6.49
CA ALA A 68 -8.97 -14.83 7.69
C ALA A 68 -10.24 -13.98 7.79
N LEU A 69 -10.18 -12.68 7.45
CA LEU A 69 -11.36 -11.81 7.42
C LEU A 69 -12.36 -12.24 6.33
N ILE A 70 -11.89 -12.62 5.14
CA ILE A 70 -12.76 -13.13 4.08
C ILE A 70 -13.47 -14.42 4.54
N ALA A 71 -12.73 -15.36 5.14
CA ALA A 71 -13.29 -16.60 5.66
C ALA A 71 -14.32 -16.35 6.79
N LEU A 72 -14.06 -15.37 7.65
CA LEU A 72 -14.96 -14.94 8.72
C LEU A 72 -16.28 -14.33 8.23
N VAL A 73 -16.18 -13.43 7.25
CA VAL A 73 -17.35 -12.70 6.72
C VAL A 73 -18.16 -13.61 5.78
N GLY A 74 -17.48 -14.55 5.11
CA GLY A 74 -18.10 -15.62 4.34
C GLY A 74 -18.93 -15.12 3.15
N ALA A 75 -20.01 -15.85 2.83
CA ALA A 75 -20.86 -15.58 1.66
C ALA A 75 -21.60 -14.23 1.72
N SER A 76 -21.66 -13.58 2.89
CA SER A 76 -22.28 -12.25 3.02
C SER A 76 -21.58 -11.16 2.21
N LEU A 77 -20.31 -11.38 1.83
CA LEU A 77 -19.57 -10.52 0.90
C LEU A 77 -20.19 -10.48 -0.49
N VAL A 78 -20.76 -11.61 -0.94
CA VAL A 78 -21.31 -11.75 -2.31
C VAL A 78 -22.57 -10.90 -2.49
N GLY A 79 -23.33 -10.70 -1.42
CA GLY A 79 -24.53 -9.87 -1.44
C GLY A 79 -24.27 -8.36 -1.52
N GLN A 80 -23.00 -7.92 -1.49
CA GLN A 80 -22.63 -6.51 -1.48
C GLN A 80 -21.72 -6.20 -2.68
N PRO A 81 -22.28 -5.84 -3.84
CA PRO A 81 -21.50 -5.70 -5.08
C PRO A 81 -20.45 -4.59 -4.99
N TRP A 82 -20.76 -3.47 -4.35
CA TRP A 82 -19.80 -2.39 -4.07
C TRP A 82 -18.63 -2.86 -3.19
N LEU A 83 -18.86 -3.81 -2.29
CA LEU A 83 -17.84 -4.35 -1.40
C LEU A 83 -16.87 -5.26 -2.17
N LEU A 84 -17.38 -6.07 -3.10
CA LEU A 84 -16.54 -6.88 -3.99
C LEU A 84 -15.62 -6.01 -4.84
N VAL A 85 -16.16 -4.93 -5.41
CA VAL A 85 -15.37 -3.96 -6.19
C VAL A 85 -14.33 -3.29 -5.29
N ALA A 86 -14.71 -2.82 -4.10
CA ALA A 86 -13.79 -2.21 -3.15
C ALA A 86 -12.67 -3.17 -2.72
N LEU A 87 -12.98 -4.43 -2.43
CA LEU A 87 -12.01 -5.46 -2.08
C LEU A 87 -11.06 -5.77 -3.23
N THR A 88 -11.56 -5.79 -4.47
CA THR A 88 -10.74 -6.01 -5.66
C THR A 88 -9.76 -4.85 -5.87
N ILE A 89 -10.25 -3.60 -5.77
CA ILE A 89 -9.41 -2.40 -5.85
C ILE A 89 -8.38 -2.41 -4.72
N TYR A 90 -8.78 -2.75 -3.50
CA TYR A 90 -7.91 -2.83 -2.33
C TYR A 90 -6.79 -3.85 -2.54
N ALA A 91 -7.12 -5.07 -2.99
CA ALA A 91 -6.15 -6.12 -3.27
C ALA A 91 -5.15 -5.68 -4.35
N ALA A 92 -5.63 -5.09 -5.45
CA ALA A 92 -4.77 -4.57 -6.51
C ALA A 92 -3.84 -3.46 -6.01
N ASN A 93 -4.38 -2.53 -5.22
CA ASN A 93 -3.62 -1.42 -4.64
C ASN A 93 -2.55 -1.92 -3.65
N LEU A 94 -2.86 -3.00 -2.91
CA LEU A 94 -1.94 -3.62 -1.98
C LEU A 94 -0.78 -4.34 -2.68
N VAL A 95 -1.07 -5.07 -3.75
CA VAL A 95 -0.06 -5.67 -4.61
C VAL A 95 0.87 -4.59 -5.16
N LEU A 96 0.30 -3.49 -5.68
CA LEU A 96 1.07 -2.35 -6.16
C LEU A 96 1.97 -1.76 -5.07
N ALA A 97 1.43 -1.54 -3.86
CA ALA A 97 2.15 -1.02 -2.71
C ALA A 97 3.35 -1.93 -2.34
N PHE A 98 3.14 -3.24 -2.29
CA PHE A 98 4.18 -4.23 -1.99
C PHE A 98 5.33 -4.20 -3.01
N PHE A 99 5.00 -4.15 -4.30
CA PHE A 99 6.01 -4.07 -5.37
C PHE A 99 6.77 -2.74 -5.41
N VAL A 100 6.11 -1.64 -5.05
CA VAL A 100 6.76 -0.33 -4.95
C VAL A 100 7.77 -0.31 -3.80
N GLN A 101 7.46 -0.98 -2.68
CA GLN A 101 8.27 -0.94 -1.47
C GLN A 101 9.50 -1.86 -1.49
N ARG A 102 9.59 -2.84 -2.38
CA ARG A 102 10.70 -3.80 -2.49
C ARG A 102 11.79 -3.32 -3.47
N PRO A 103 12.82 -2.56 -3.04
CA PRO A 103 13.95 -2.21 -3.90
C PRO A 103 14.78 -3.43 -4.32
N ASN A 104 14.84 -4.49 -3.50
CA ASN A 104 15.61 -5.70 -3.83
C ASN A 104 14.95 -6.59 -4.91
N LEU A 105 13.61 -6.61 -5.03
CA LEU A 105 12.96 -7.26 -6.19
C LEU A 105 13.23 -6.46 -7.47
N ARG A 106 13.29 -5.13 -7.40
CA ARG A 106 13.70 -4.29 -8.54
C ARG A 106 15.15 -4.56 -8.96
N ARG A 107 16.05 -4.85 -8.01
CA ARG A 107 17.43 -5.29 -8.31
C ARG A 107 17.48 -6.66 -8.99
N LEU A 108 16.61 -7.60 -8.62
CA LEU A 108 16.44 -8.90 -9.30
C LEU A 108 15.90 -8.75 -10.73
N VAL A 109 15.07 -7.74 -10.99
CA VAL A 109 14.59 -7.37 -12.34
C VAL A 109 15.60 -6.46 -13.08
N GLY A 110 16.86 -6.40 -12.63
CA GLY A 110 17.95 -5.70 -13.34
C GLY A 110 17.89 -4.17 -13.32
N VAL A 111 17.01 -3.56 -12.50
CA VAL A 111 16.89 -2.09 -12.42
C VAL A 111 18.03 -1.52 -11.55
N ARG A 112 19.24 -1.40 -12.11
CA ARG A 112 20.35 -0.69 -11.48
C ARG A 112 20.04 0.80 -11.35
N ALA A 113 20.34 1.39 -10.19
CA ALA A 113 20.32 2.83 -9.97
C ALA A 113 21.41 3.44 -10.87
N ALA A 114 21.00 4.05 -11.99
CA ALA A 114 21.92 4.74 -12.86
C ALA A 114 22.34 6.04 -12.18
N ALA A 115 23.63 6.34 -12.18
CA ALA A 115 24.23 7.55 -11.62
C ALA A 115 23.83 8.84 -12.39
N ASP A 116 23.06 8.70 -13.48
CA ASP A 116 22.61 9.80 -14.34
C ASP A 116 21.34 10.50 -13.85
N ASP A 117 21.44 11.83 -13.76
CA ASP A 117 20.36 12.71 -13.30
C ASP A 117 19.07 12.60 -14.12
N ARG A 118 19.17 12.40 -15.44
CA ARG A 118 17.98 12.31 -16.32
C ARG A 118 17.16 11.03 -16.07
N VAL A 119 17.85 9.90 -15.86
CA VAL A 119 17.21 8.62 -15.56
C VAL A 119 16.59 8.64 -14.16
N TRP A 120 17.27 9.29 -13.21
CA TRP A 120 16.74 9.51 -11.87
C TRP A 120 15.44 10.34 -11.90
N LEU A 121 15.43 11.46 -12.63
CA LEU A 121 14.24 12.31 -12.80
C LEU A 121 13.05 11.56 -13.43
N ALA A 122 13.31 10.74 -14.46
CA ALA A 122 12.27 9.93 -15.10
C ALA A 122 11.67 8.89 -14.14
N ARG A 123 12.51 8.21 -13.34
CA ARG A 123 12.05 7.25 -12.33
C ARG A 123 11.29 7.92 -11.19
N ALA A 124 11.75 9.09 -10.74
CA ALA A 124 11.05 9.89 -9.73
C ALA A 124 9.65 10.32 -10.21
N ARG A 125 9.50 10.71 -11.50
CA ARG A 125 8.18 10.98 -12.09
C ARG A 125 7.29 9.74 -12.10
N ARG A 126 7.81 8.60 -12.57
CA ARG A 126 7.05 7.34 -12.61
C ARG A 126 6.56 6.92 -11.22
N GLN A 127 7.41 7.05 -10.21
CA GLN A 127 7.06 6.73 -8.82
C GLN A 127 5.95 7.65 -8.28
N ARG A 128 5.92 8.93 -8.65
CA ARG A 128 4.83 9.84 -8.29
C ARG A 128 3.51 9.49 -8.97
N TYR A 129 3.52 9.16 -10.26
CA TYR A 129 2.31 8.70 -10.95
C TYR A 129 1.73 7.46 -10.31
N ILE A 130 2.60 6.53 -9.86
CA ILE A 130 2.16 5.37 -9.10
C ILE A 130 1.50 5.79 -7.77
N SER A 131 2.09 6.72 -7.01
CA SER A 131 1.47 7.23 -5.78
C SER A 131 0.15 7.95 -6.02
N TYR A 132 0.01 8.70 -7.12
CA TYR A 132 -1.27 9.31 -7.51
C TYR A 132 -2.32 8.26 -7.82
N ALA A 133 -1.94 7.22 -8.58
CA ALA A 133 -2.84 6.10 -8.85
C ALA A 133 -3.27 5.40 -7.56
N MET A 134 -2.32 5.07 -6.67
CA MET A 134 -2.63 4.46 -5.38
C MET A 134 -3.57 5.33 -4.53
N ALA A 135 -3.32 6.63 -4.45
CA ALA A 135 -4.16 7.56 -3.71
C ALA A 135 -5.57 7.68 -4.32
N ALA A 136 -5.67 7.73 -5.65
CA ALA A 136 -6.96 7.73 -6.35
C ALA A 136 -7.74 6.43 -6.08
N LEU A 137 -7.09 5.26 -6.19
CA LEU A 137 -7.71 3.97 -5.88
C LEU A 137 -8.20 3.91 -4.42
N THR A 138 -7.41 4.40 -3.47
CA THR A 138 -7.82 4.51 -2.06
C THR A 138 -9.01 5.45 -1.88
N GLY A 139 -9.02 6.59 -2.57
CA GLY A 139 -10.16 7.51 -2.59
C GLY A 139 -11.43 6.86 -3.16
N THR A 140 -11.30 6.10 -4.25
CA THR A 140 -12.41 5.33 -4.84
C THR A 140 -12.96 4.29 -3.86
N ILE A 141 -12.10 3.58 -3.13
CA ILE A 141 -12.55 2.66 -2.07
C ILE A 141 -13.36 3.42 -1.01
N GLY A 142 -12.84 4.56 -0.53
CA GLY A 142 -13.53 5.40 0.46
C GLY A 142 -14.90 5.87 -0.04
N PHE A 143 -14.97 6.28 -1.31
CA PHE A 143 -16.24 6.62 -1.96
C PHE A 143 -17.20 5.42 -2.02
N LEU A 144 -16.75 4.25 -2.45
CA LEU A 144 -17.59 3.03 -2.51
C LEU A 144 -18.14 2.65 -1.13
N MET A 145 -17.33 2.76 -0.08
CA MET A 145 -17.75 2.48 1.29
C MET A 145 -18.76 3.50 1.84
N SER A 146 -18.67 4.76 1.38
CA SER A 146 -19.56 5.84 1.81
C SER A 146 -20.88 5.85 1.04
N ALA A 147 -20.82 5.81 -0.30
CA ALA A 147 -21.98 5.92 -1.17
C ALA A 147 -22.74 4.60 -1.33
N LYS A 148 -22.06 3.45 -1.12
CA LYS A 148 -22.62 2.08 -1.25
C LYS A 148 -23.55 1.92 -2.46
N PRO A 149 -23.06 2.26 -3.68
CA PRO A 149 -23.91 2.26 -4.86
C PRO A 149 -24.43 0.85 -5.17
N GLN A 150 -25.67 0.77 -5.66
CA GLN A 150 -26.20 -0.44 -6.26
C GLN A 150 -25.59 -0.56 -7.66
N LEU A 151 -24.64 -1.48 -7.81
CA LEU A 151 -23.92 -1.67 -9.08
C LEU A 151 -24.63 -2.69 -9.98
N TRP A 152 -25.42 -3.58 -9.39
CA TRP A 152 -26.35 -4.52 -10.01
C TRP A 152 -27.23 -5.14 -8.93
#